data_AF-A0AAD7HW99-F1
#
_entry.id   AF-A0AAD7HW99-F1
#
_cell.length_a   1.000
_cell.length_b   1.000
_cell.length_c   1.000
_cell.angle_alpha   90.00
_cell.angle_beta   90.00
_cell.angle_gamma   90.00
#
_symmetry.space_group_name_H-M   'P 1'
#
loop_
_entity.id
_entity.type
_entity.pdbx_description
1 polymer ?
#
loop_
_entity_poly.entity_id
_entity_poly.type
_entity_poly.pdbx_seq_one_letter_code
_entity_poly.pdbx_strand_id
1 'polypeptide(L)' 'FEKLKFSETQPLTFGVIPWPVLTDPLALDVEVINWTSVEAFFACAKVQLAVNVTEYNTLVEKVHRMFHPDKWRSR' A
#
# COMPACT_ATOMS: atom_id res chain seq x y z
N PHE A 1 -3.84 -4.90 9.77
CA PHE A 1 -4.17 -5.36 8.40
C PHE A 1 -3.85 -6.84 8.19
N GLU A 2 -2.58 -7.28 8.15
CA GLU A 2 -2.22 -8.67 7.79
C GLU A 2 -2.77 -9.75 8.73
N LYS A 3 -2.96 -9.41 10.01
CA LYS A 3 -3.52 -10.31 11.04
C LYS A 3 -4.99 -10.06 11.32
N LEU A 4 -5.62 -9.13 10.59
CA LEU A 4 -6.98 -8.70 10.85
C LEU A 4 -7.93 -9.78 10.31
N LYS A 5 -8.67 -10.43 11.21
CA LYS A 5 -9.71 -11.38 10.81
C LYS A 5 -10.90 -10.58 10.30
N PHE A 6 -11.54 -11.08 9.23
CA PHE A 6 -12.80 -10.51 8.77
C PHE A 6 -13.81 -10.50 9.92
N SER A 7 -14.43 -9.34 10.14
CA SER A 7 -15.51 -9.16 11.10
C SER A 7 -16.52 -8.17 10.52
N GLU A 8 -17.81 -8.47 10.63
CA GLU A 8 -18.86 -7.53 10.24
C GLU A 8 -18.92 -6.32 11.17
N THR A 9 -18.55 -6.49 12.45
CA THR A 9 -18.51 -5.40 13.44
C THR A 9 -17.25 -4.55 13.34
N GLN A 10 -16.23 -5.04 12.65
CA GLN A 10 -14.97 -4.33 12.43
C GLN A 10 -14.50 -4.58 10.99
N PRO A 11 -15.19 -3.99 10.00
CA PRO A 11 -14.85 -4.19 8.61
C PRO A 11 -13.47 -3.61 8.31
N LEU A 12 -12.77 -4.23 7.36
CA LEU A 12 -11.56 -3.67 6.80
C LEU A 12 -11.92 -2.42 6.00
N THR A 13 -11.51 -1.24 6.49
CA THR A 13 -11.78 0.05 5.83
C THR A 13 -10.59 0.49 4.97
N PHE A 14 -10.85 1.38 4.02
CA PHE A 14 -9.83 1.91 3.11
C PHE A 14 -8.63 2.53 3.84
N GLY A 15 -8.88 3.30 4.91
CA GLY A 15 -7.84 4.02 5.65
C GLY A 15 -6.93 3.15 6.52
N VAL A 16 -7.31 1.89 6.82
CA VAL A 16 -6.45 0.98 7.60
C VAL A 16 -5.51 0.14 6.73
N ILE A 17 -5.57 0.31 5.41
CA ILE A 17 -4.71 -0.35 4.44
C ILE A 17 -3.45 0.51 4.29
N PRO A 18 -2.25 -0.07 4.45
CA PRO A 18 -1.01 0.68 4.24
C PRO A 18 -0.73 0.75 2.74
N TRP A 19 -1.39 1.68 2.07
CA TRP A 19 -1.21 1.92 0.65
C TRP A 19 0.24 2.29 0.33
N PRO A 20 0.85 1.74 -0.73
CA PRO A 20 2.24 2.03 -1.10
C PRO A 20 2.32 3.38 -1.80
N VAL A 21 2.00 4.46 -1.09
CA VAL A 21 2.05 5.84 -1.58
C VAL A 21 2.79 6.70 -0.56
N LEU A 22 3.30 7.85 -0.99
CA LEU A 22 4.01 8.80 -0.13
C LEU A 22 3.07 9.87 0.47
N THR A 23 1.80 9.53 0.63
CA THR A 23 0.74 10.43 1.12
C THR A 23 0.52 10.21 2.60
N ASP A 24 0.32 11.29 3.35
CA ASP A 24 -0.04 11.20 4.78
C ASP A 24 -1.35 10.40 4.94
N PRO A 25 -1.41 9.41 5.86
CA PRO A 25 -2.61 8.61 6.07
C PRO A 25 -3.88 9.41 6.40
N LEU A 26 -3.76 10.61 6.98
CA LEU A 26 -4.89 11.50 7.29
C LEU A 26 -5.36 12.29 6.05
N ALA A 27 -4.54 12.40 5.02
CA ALA A 27 -4.86 13.04 3.74
C ALA A 27 -5.15 12.03 2.62
N LEU A 28 -5.32 10.75 2.99
CA LEU A 28 -5.44 9.65 2.05
C LEU A 28 -6.85 9.58 1.45
N ASP A 29 -6.93 9.74 0.13
CA ASP A 29 -8.17 9.60 -0.66
C ASP A 29 -7.99 8.51 -1.72
N VAL A 30 -9.09 7.86 -2.11
CA VAL A 30 -9.17 6.89 -3.21
C VAL A 30 -8.60 7.45 -4.51
N GLU A 31 -8.79 8.75 -4.79
CA GLU A 31 -8.27 9.40 -6.00
C GLU A 31 -6.73 9.46 -6.04
N VAL A 32 -6.10 9.58 -4.87
CA VAL A 32 -4.65 9.66 -4.71
C VAL A 32 -4.00 8.29 -4.85
N ILE A 33 -4.77 7.21 -4.66
CA ILE A 33 -4.34 5.83 -4.90
C ILE A 33 -4.48 5.50 -6.39
N ASN A 34 -3.46 5.91 -7.14
CA ASN A 34 -3.31 5.64 -8.55
C ASN A 34 -1.90 5.11 -8.85
N TRP A 35 -1.71 4.64 -10.08
CA TRP A 35 -0.45 4.02 -10.49
C TRP A 35 0.76 4.96 -10.31
N THR A 36 0.59 6.24 -10.63
CA THR A 36 1.67 7.25 -10.51
C THR A 36 2.14 7.41 -9.06
N SER A 37 1.23 7.49 -8.09
CA SER A 37 1.58 7.59 -6.66
C SER A 37 2.33 6.34 -6.16
N VAL A 38 1.98 5.16 -6.70
CA VAL A 38 2.61 3.88 -6.35
C VAL A 38 4.00 3.75 -6.96
N GLU A 39 4.15 4.15 -8.23
CA GLU A 39 5.46 4.22 -8.87
C GLU A 39 6.40 5.19 -8.14
N ALA A 40 5.89 6.35 -7.70
CA ALA A 40 6.66 7.31 -6.92
C ALA A 40 7.13 6.73 -5.57
N PHE A 41 6.29 5.97 -4.88
CA PHE A 41 6.66 5.25 -3.67
C PHE A 41 7.80 4.26 -3.93
N PHE A 42 7.70 3.42 -4.96
CA PHE A 42 8.73 2.43 -5.26
C PHE A 42 10.03 3.06 -5.76
N ALA A 43 9.96 4.17 -6.49
CA ALA A 43 11.15 4.94 -6.86
C ALA A 43 11.90 5.44 -5.62
N CYS A 44 11.17 6.01 -4.65
CA CYS A 44 11.74 6.43 -3.37
C CYS A 44 12.31 5.24 -2.58
N ALA A 45 11.54 4.15 -2.44
CA ALA A 45 11.95 2.95 -1.71
C ALA A 45 13.20 2.31 -2.31
N LYS A 46 13.33 2.29 -3.65
CA LYS A 46 14.51 1.77 -4.33
C LYS A 46 15.77 2.56 -4.00
N VAL A 47 15.68 3.87 -3.85
CA VAL A 47 16.80 4.73 -3.44
C VAL A 47 17.14 4.50 -1.96
N GLN A 48 16.12 4.50 -1.09
CA GLN A 48 16.32 4.37 0.36
C GLN A 48 16.84 2.98 0.77
N LEU A 49 16.41 1.92 0.06
CA LEU A 49 16.80 0.54 0.33
C LEU A 49 17.90 0.04 -0.62
N ALA A 50 18.53 0.93 -1.39
CA ALA A 50 19.55 0.55 -2.38
C ALA A 50 20.72 -0.25 -1.77
N VAL A 51 21.03 -0.01 -0.50
CA VAL A 51 22.11 -0.69 0.24
C VAL A 51 21.73 -2.13 0.60
N ASN A 52 20.43 -2.46 0.70
CA ASN A 52 19.93 -3.78 1.06
C ASN A 52 18.85 -4.27 0.08
N VAL A 53 19.31 -4.89 -1.01
CA VAL A 53 18.44 -5.44 -2.06
C VAL A 53 17.43 -6.46 -1.53
N THR A 54 17.79 -7.24 -0.49
CA THR A 54 16.89 -8.22 0.12
C THR A 54 15.71 -7.54 0.82
N GLU A 55 15.94 -6.41 1.51
CA GLU A 55 14.87 -5.61 2.11
C GLU A 55 13.95 -5.01 1.07
N TYR A 56 14.52 -4.48 -0.02
CA TYR A 56 13.73 -3.96 -1.14
C TYR A 56 12.84 -5.04 -1.77
N ASN A 57 13.39 -6.22 -2.05
CA ASN A 57 12.61 -7.34 -2.61
C ASN A 57 11.51 -7.81 -1.66
N THR A 58 11.81 -7.89 -0.36
CA THR A 58 10.81 -8.26 0.67
C THR A 58 9.66 -7.24 0.72
N LEU A 59 9.97 -5.94 0.60
CA LEU A 59 8.97 -4.88 0.52
C LEU A 59 8.08 -5.06 -0.72
N VAL A 60 8.68 -5.23 -1.90
CA VAL A 60 7.96 -5.42 -3.17
C VAL A 60 6.99 -6.61 -3.06
N GLU A 61 7.46 -7.75 -2.56
CA GLU A 61 6.62 -8.94 -2.38
C GLU A 61 5.44 -8.71 -1.44
N LYS A 62 5.66 -8.03 -0.31
CA LYS A 62 4.58 -7.71 0.64
C LYS A 62 3.55 -6.80 0.00
N VAL A 63 4.00 -5.73 -0.65
CA VAL A 63 3.11 -4.77 -1.30
C VAL A 63 2.31 -5.43 -2.42
N HIS A 64 2.93 -6.27 -3.27
CA HIS A 64 2.21 -7.01 -4.32
C HIS A 64 1.08 -7.89 -3.79
N ARG A 65 1.25 -8.52 -2.62
CA ARG A 65 0.19 -9.33 -1.99
C ARG A 65 -0.95 -8.50 -1.38
N MET A 66 -0.71 -7.21 -1.13
CA MET A 66 -1.64 -6.33 -0.42
C MET A 66 -2.33 -5.32 -1.35
N PHE A 67 -1.71 -5.01 -2.49
CA PHE A 67 -2.13 -3.96 -3.40
C PHE A 67 -3.09 -4.48 -4.49
N HIS A 68 -4.38 -4.22 -4.31
CA HIS A 68 -5.43 -4.56 -5.28
C HIS A 68 -6.34 -3.35 -5.56
N PRO A 69 -5.84 -2.28 -6.20
CA PRO A 69 -6.56 -1.01 -6.37
C PRO A 69 -7.92 -1.19 -7.07
N ASP A 70 -8.01 -2.09 -8.05
CA ASP A 70 -9.26 -2.35 -8.79
C ASP A 70 -10.36 -2.97 -7.92
N LYS A 71 -9.97 -3.78 -6.93
CA LYS A 71 -10.91 -4.39 -5.97
C LYS A 71 -11.49 -3.37 -5.00
N TRP A 72 -10.80 -2.25 -4.79
CA TRP A 72 -11.24 -1.17 -3.92
C TRP A 72 -12.00 -0.08 -4.69
N ARG A 73 -11.63 0.21 -5.93
CA ARG A 73 -12.40 1.12 -6.81
C ARG A 73 -13.78 0.60 -7.21
N SER A 74 -14.00 -0.71 -7.11
CA SER A 74 -15.27 -1.37 -7.44
C SER A 74 -16.24 -1.52 -6.25
N ARG A 75 -15.87 -1.04 -5.06
CA ARG A 75 -16.71 -0.99 -3.86
C ARG A 75 -17.27 0.41 -3.64
#